data_AF-A0A9E1J7I1-F1
#
_entry.id   AF-A0A9E1J7I1-F1
#
_cell.length_a   1.000
_cell.length_b   1.000
_cell.length_c   1.000
_cell.angle_alpha   90.00
_cell.angle_beta   90.00
_cell.angle_gamma   90.00
#
_symmetry.space_group_name_H-M   'P 1'
#
loop_
_entity.id
_entity.type
_entity.pdbx_description
1 polymer ?
#
loop_
_entity_poly.entity_id
_entity_poly.type
_entity_poly.pdbx_seq_one_letter_code
_entity_poly.pdbx_strand_id
1 'polypeptide(L)' 'GDNPDPTHLATCDKIRDTAHKNGIKAVMHCAGAEFAAGAVERGFDMVMLTSDLACMIAGVRKQLDDLKAKTA' A
#
# COMPACT_ATOMS: atom_id res chain seq x y z
N GLY A 1 -0.94 8.80 2.48
CA GLY A 1 -1.80 7.67 2.10
C GLY A 1 -1.53 7.32 0.65
N ASP A 2 -2.15 6.27 0.16
CA ASP A 2 -2.03 5.89 -1.26
C ASP A 2 -2.54 7.00 -2.18
N ASN A 3 -1.94 7.13 -3.36
CA ASN A 3 -2.30 8.12 -4.35
C ASN A 3 -2.73 7.43 -5.66
N PRO A 4 -4.04 7.33 -5.95
CA PRO A 4 -4.53 6.68 -7.16
C PRO A 4 -4.51 7.58 -8.40
N ASP A 5 -3.97 8.81 -8.32
CA ASP A 5 -3.91 9.71 -9.47
C ASP A 5 -3.20 9.03 -10.66
N PRO A 6 -3.79 9.03 -11.87
CA PRO A 6 -3.20 8.36 -13.02
C PRO A 6 -1.78 8.84 -13.38
N THR A 7 -1.48 10.12 -13.17
CA THR A 7 -0.14 10.69 -13.42
C THR A 7 0.86 10.14 -12.42
N HIS A 8 0.45 10.01 -11.15
CA HIS A 8 1.27 9.37 -10.13
C HIS A 8 1.59 7.92 -10.49
N LEU A 9 0.56 7.14 -10.82
CA LEU A 9 0.72 5.73 -11.19
C LEU A 9 1.63 5.54 -12.40
N ALA A 10 1.41 6.32 -13.48
CA ALA A 10 2.24 6.28 -14.67
C ALA A 10 3.71 6.67 -14.39
N THR A 11 3.92 7.62 -13.46
CA THR A 11 5.27 8.02 -13.04
C THR A 11 5.96 6.89 -12.26
N CYS A 12 5.25 6.24 -11.34
CA CYS A 12 5.76 5.07 -10.62
C CYS A 12 6.11 3.91 -11.57
N ASP A 13 5.27 3.66 -12.58
CA ASP A 13 5.52 2.64 -13.61
C ASP A 13 6.78 2.97 -14.42
N LYS A 14 6.96 4.23 -14.81
CA LYS A 14 8.19 4.68 -15.49
C LYS A 14 9.45 4.46 -14.64
N ILE A 15 9.36 4.71 -13.33
CA ILE A 15 10.48 4.46 -12.40
C ILE A 15 10.79 2.96 -12.33
N ARG A 16 9.77 2.11 -12.16
CA ARG A 16 9.92 0.64 -12.16
C ARG A 16 10.59 0.16 -13.45
N ASP A 17 10.07 0.56 -14.60
CA ASP A 17 10.60 0.12 -15.90
C ASP A 17 12.05 0.57 -16.08
N THR A 18 12.40 1.76 -15.61
CA THR A 18 13.77 2.26 -15.66
C THR A 18 14.69 1.47 -14.73
N ALA A 19 14.24 1.14 -13.52
CA ALA A 19 14.98 0.29 -12.60
C ALA A 19 15.23 -1.11 -13.21
N HIS A 20 14.17 -1.73 -13.74
CA HIS A 20 14.25 -3.04 -14.40
C HIS A 20 15.20 -3.04 -15.60
N LYS A 21 15.17 -2.00 -16.45
CA LYS A 21 16.12 -1.83 -17.57
C LYS A 21 17.59 -1.82 -17.12
N ASN A 22 17.85 -1.43 -15.87
CA ASN A 22 19.19 -1.39 -15.28
C ASN A 22 19.45 -2.57 -14.33
N GLY A 23 18.59 -3.60 -14.32
CA GLY A 23 18.74 -4.77 -13.45
C GLY A 23 18.48 -4.51 -11.96
N ILE A 24 17.82 -3.40 -11.61
CA ILE A 24 17.51 -3.00 -10.23
C ILE A 24 16.06 -3.40 -9.90
N LYS A 25 15.87 -3.97 -8.71
CA LYS A 25 14.55 -4.31 -8.17
C LYS A 25 13.79 -3.06 -7.75
N ALA A 26 12.52 -2.98 -8.13
CA ALA A 26 11.65 -1.85 -7.81
C ALA A 26 10.64 -2.25 -6.72
N VAL A 27 10.52 -1.40 -5.69
CA VAL A 27 9.66 -1.64 -4.52
C VAL A 27 8.62 -0.54 -4.41
N MET A 28 7.39 -0.89 -4.04
CA MET A 28 6.31 0.07 -3.83
C MET A 28 5.88 0.13 -2.35
N HIS A 29 5.81 1.33 -1.80
CA HIS A 29 5.17 1.56 -0.50
C HIS A 29 3.66 1.69 -0.69
N CYS A 30 2.86 0.82 -0.06
CA CYS A 30 1.40 0.88 -0.13
C CYS A 30 0.82 1.03 1.29
N ALA A 31 -0.12 1.96 1.47
CA ALA A 31 -0.77 2.22 2.74
C ALA A 31 -1.91 1.23 3.03
N GLY A 32 -2.50 0.63 1.98
CA GLY A 32 -3.57 -0.36 2.09
C GLY A 32 -3.45 -1.52 1.10
N ALA A 33 -4.29 -2.54 1.31
CA ALA A 33 -4.27 -3.79 0.56
C ALA A 33 -4.64 -3.62 -0.92
N GLU A 34 -5.62 -2.76 -1.23
CA GLU A 34 -6.07 -2.54 -2.61
C GLU A 34 -4.96 -1.95 -3.49
N PHE A 35 -4.28 -0.92 -2.99
CA PHE A 35 -3.15 -0.32 -3.70
C PHE A 35 -1.97 -1.29 -3.81
N ALA A 36 -1.72 -2.09 -2.76
CA ALA A 36 -0.69 -3.13 -2.77
C ALA A 36 -0.97 -4.20 -3.85
N ALA A 37 -2.20 -4.67 -3.96
CA ALA A 37 -2.60 -5.63 -4.99
C ALA A 37 -2.37 -5.05 -6.40
N GLY A 38 -2.81 -3.80 -6.64
CA GLY A 38 -2.55 -3.12 -7.90
C GLY A 38 -1.06 -2.91 -8.19
N ALA A 39 -0.22 -2.70 -7.16
CA ALA A 39 1.23 -2.63 -7.33
C ALA A 39 1.85 -3.99 -7.70
N VAL A 40 1.35 -5.10 -7.14
CA VAL A 40 1.76 -6.46 -7.52
C VAL A 40 1.38 -6.73 -8.98
N GLU A 41 0.16 -6.41 -9.38
CA GLU A 41 -0.31 -6.60 -10.77
C GLU A 41 0.49 -5.78 -11.78
N ARG A 42 0.90 -4.57 -11.39
CA ARG A 42 1.81 -3.74 -12.18
C ARG A 42 3.27 -4.24 -12.15
N GLY A 43 3.60 -5.33 -11.45
CA GLY A 43 4.91 -5.97 -11.56
C GLY A 43 6.03 -5.33 -10.72
N PHE A 44 5.70 -4.69 -9.60
CA PHE A 44 6.72 -4.36 -8.59
C PHE A 44 7.25 -5.65 -7.92
N ASP A 45 8.54 -5.70 -7.63
CA ASP A 45 9.22 -6.91 -7.12
C ASP A 45 8.94 -7.18 -5.64
N MET A 46 8.62 -6.13 -4.89
CA MET A 46 8.24 -6.18 -3.48
C MET A 46 7.25 -5.05 -3.22
N VAL A 47 6.26 -5.32 -2.38
CA VAL A 47 5.27 -4.34 -1.96
C VAL A 47 5.23 -4.30 -0.44
N MET A 48 5.28 -3.09 0.11
CA MET A 48 4.95 -2.90 1.53
C MET A 48 3.44 -2.90 1.66
N LEU A 49 2.93 -3.73 2.57
CA LEU A 49 1.52 -3.77 2.93
C LEU A 49 1.32 -3.04 4.25
N THR A 50 0.98 -1.75 4.17
CA THR A 50 0.71 -0.84 5.29
C THR A 50 1.89 -0.64 6.26
N SER A 51 1.76 0.34 7.17
CA SER A 51 2.75 0.60 8.23
C SER A 51 2.31 0.04 9.57
N ASP A 52 3.26 -0.19 10.47
CA ASP A 52 3.02 -0.64 11.84
C ASP A 52 2.08 0.30 12.61
N LEU A 53 2.29 1.61 12.50
CA LEU A 53 1.45 2.63 13.12
C LEU A 53 0.02 2.59 12.56
N ALA A 54 -0.12 2.45 11.24
CA ALA A 54 -1.42 2.32 10.60
C ALA A 54 -2.14 1.03 11.05
N CYS A 55 -1.41 -0.08 11.17
CA CYS A 55 -1.93 -1.33 11.73
C CYS A 55 -2.42 -1.15 13.16
N MET A 56 -1.62 -0.52 14.03
CA MET A 56 -2.00 -0.31 15.42
C MET A 56 -3.26 0.55 15.54
N ILE A 57 -3.33 1.66 14.79
CA ILE A 57 -4.51 2.52 14.77
C ILE A 57 -5.75 1.75 14.29
N ALA A 58 -5.64 0.99 13.20
CA ALA A 58 -6.75 0.20 12.65
C ALA A 58 -7.21 -0.89 13.64
N GLY A 59 -6.26 -1.58 14.28
CA GLY A 59 -6.54 -2.60 15.29
C GLY A 59 -7.24 -2.04 16.52
N VAL A 60 -6.76 -0.91 17.05
CA VAL A 60 -7.36 -0.23 18.21
C VAL A 60 -8.77 0.26 17.88
N ARG A 61 -8.97 0.87 16.71
CA ARG A 61 -10.31 1.30 16.26
C ARG A 61 -11.29 0.14 16.22
N LYS A 62 -10.89 -0.99 15.63
CA LYS A 62 -11.72 -2.19 15.59
C LYS A 62 -12.13 -2.66 17.00
N GLN A 63 -11.19 -2.75 17.94
CA GLN A 63 -11.50 -3.15 19.31
C GLN A 63 -12.46 -2.16 20.02
N LEU A 64 -12.29 -0.86 19.80
CA LEU A 64 -13.19 0.17 20.34
C LEU A 64 -14.60 0.06 19.76
N ASP A 65 -14.73 -0.17 18.46
CA ASP A 65 -16.02 -0.31 17.79
C ASP A 65 -16.74 -1.58 18.26
N ASP A 66 -16.02 -2.70 18.38
CA ASP A 66 -16.54 -3.96 18.92
C ASP A 66 -17.01 -3.81 20.38
N LEU A 67 -16.27 -3.06 21.21
CA LEU A 67 -16.66 -2.76 22.59
C LEU A 67 -17.95 -1.93 22.62
N LYS A 68 -17.98 -0.81 21.88
CA LYS A 68 -19.15 0.09 21.82
C LYS A 68 -20.41 -0.64 21.39
N ALA A 69 -20.32 -1.51 20.38
CA ALA A 69 -21.45 -2.28 19.89
C ALA A 69 -22.04 -3.26 20.92
N LYS A 70 -21.25 -3.66 21.93
CA LYS A 70 -21.66 -4.62 22.97
C LYS A 70 -22.07 -3.96 24.29
N THR A 71 -21.69 -2.71 24.52
CA THR A 71 -21.92 -2.00 25.79
C THR A 71 -22.83 -0.78 25.65
N ALA A 72 -23.30 -0.48 24.44
CA ALA A 72 -24.29 0.56 24.16
C ALA A 72 -25.71 0.01 24.09
#